data_AF-A0A0F9SI11-F1
#
_entry.id   AF-A0A0F9SI11-F1
#
_cell.length_a   1.000
_cell.length_b   1.000
_cell.length_c   1.000
_cell.angle_alpha   90.00
_cell.angle_beta   90.00
_cell.angle_gamma   90.00
#
_symmetry.space_group_name_H-M   'P 1'
#
loop_
_entity.id
_entity.type
_entity.pdbx_description
1 polymer ?
#
loop_
_entity_poly.entity_id
_entity_poly.type
_entity_poly.pdbx_seq_one_letter_code
_entity_poly.pdbx_strand_id
1 'polypeptide(L)'
;MQEPQDTVESALYGSAWDEPLPTIMYKDPDATFPTSVAADMVSEQERIKEQFKIDDQGKANWAIRRIREAMRRSIEVNKAANAELERIKAWRHKVETKESRERDFFEGLLRDYAHDALAHSDGQRRSIALSEGTLQFTKRQPKLIYDDKALIQELEDKDLEKLIRRKAEPNLVEIKQAIRGGVIIDAITVEEQADSFKVGVNE
;
A
#
# COMPACT_ATOMS: atom_id res chain seq x y z
N MET A 1 -34.20 -44.87 -15.82
CA MET A 1 -33.87 -43.67 -16.60
C MET A 1 -33.60 -42.58 -15.60
N GLN A 2 -32.33 -42.24 -15.39
CA GLN A 2 -31.88 -41.20 -14.46
C GLN A 2 -30.95 -40.31 -15.28
N GLU A 3 -31.27 -39.02 -15.38
CA GLU A 3 -30.53 -38.04 -16.17
C GLU A 3 -29.13 -37.78 -15.57
N PRO A 4 -28.11 -37.49 -16.41
CA PRO A 4 -26.76 -37.23 -15.95
C PRO A 4 -26.66 -35.79 -15.40
N GLN A 5 -26.77 -35.63 -14.09
CA GLN A 5 -26.51 -34.38 -13.38
C GLN A 5 -24.99 -34.05 -13.27
N ASP A 6 -24.10 -34.86 -13.85
CA ASP A 6 -22.66 -34.82 -13.57
C ASP A 6 -21.82 -34.02 -14.62
N THR A 7 -22.47 -33.41 -15.61
CA THR A 7 -21.75 -32.78 -16.75
C THR A 7 -21.61 -31.25 -16.61
N VAL A 8 -22.39 -30.59 -15.75
CA VAL A 8 -22.38 -29.11 -15.64
C VAL A 8 -21.44 -28.63 -14.54
N GLU A 9 -21.35 -29.35 -13.42
CA GLU A 9 -20.39 -29.02 -12.35
C GLU A 9 -18.93 -29.32 -12.76
N SER A 10 -18.71 -30.38 -13.52
CA SER A 10 -17.38 -30.77 -14.03
C SER A 10 -16.84 -29.85 -15.13
N ALA A 11 -17.71 -29.09 -15.82
CA ALA A 11 -17.31 -28.10 -16.84
C ALA A 11 -16.97 -26.72 -16.26
N LEU A 12 -17.51 -26.37 -15.09
CA LEU A 12 -17.16 -25.13 -14.36
C LEU A 12 -15.97 -25.31 -13.40
N TYR A 13 -15.75 -26.54 -12.92
CA TYR A 13 -14.68 -26.91 -11.98
C TYR A 13 -13.64 -27.88 -12.57
N GLY A 14 -13.47 -27.86 -13.89
CA GLY A 14 -12.42 -28.63 -14.57
C GLY A 14 -11.01 -28.20 -14.16
N SER A 15 -10.29 -29.09 -13.49
CA SER A 15 -8.82 -29.22 -13.49
C SER A 15 -7.97 -27.97 -13.23
N ALA A 16 -8.38 -27.09 -12.31
CA ALA A 16 -7.54 -25.97 -11.84
C ALA A 16 -6.77 -26.26 -10.53
N TRP A 17 -6.83 -27.51 -10.05
CA TRP A 17 -6.32 -27.92 -8.73
C TRP A 17 -4.88 -28.45 -8.74
N ASP A 18 -4.10 -28.21 -9.79
CA ASP A 18 -2.71 -28.67 -9.91
C ASP A 18 -1.67 -27.53 -10.01
N GLU A 19 -1.97 -26.35 -9.45
CA GLU A 19 -0.93 -25.39 -9.09
C GLU A 19 -0.97 -25.15 -7.57
N PRO A 20 -0.01 -25.68 -6.79
CA PRO A 20 -0.01 -25.49 -5.34
C PRO A 20 0.23 -24.01 -5.01
N LEU A 21 -0.61 -23.47 -4.11
CA LEU A 21 -0.27 -22.24 -3.39
C LEU A 21 1.02 -22.48 -2.60
N PRO A 22 2.02 -21.58 -2.62
CA PRO A 22 3.20 -21.75 -1.78
C PRO A 22 2.77 -21.74 -0.31
N THR A 23 3.23 -22.76 0.43
CA THR A 23 3.05 -22.91 1.87
C THR A 23 3.30 -21.58 2.58
N ILE A 24 2.24 -21.06 3.21
CA ILE A 24 2.38 -20.13 4.33
C ILE A 24 3.21 -20.88 5.37
N MET A 25 4.51 -20.57 5.44
CA MET A 25 5.41 -21.04 6.50
C MET A 25 4.98 -20.39 7.81
N TYR A 26 3.92 -20.93 8.40
CA TYR A 26 3.57 -20.71 9.78
C TYR A 26 2.96 -21.98 10.35
N LYS A 27 3.84 -22.85 10.84
CA LYS A 27 3.79 -23.40 12.20
C LYS A 27 4.87 -24.44 12.38
N ASP A 28 5.82 -24.13 13.26
CA ASP A 28 6.14 -25.05 14.34
C ASP A 28 6.15 -24.22 15.64
N PRO A 29 5.09 -24.27 16.46
CA PRO A 29 5.10 -23.68 17.80
C PRO A 29 5.98 -24.49 18.78
N ASP A 30 6.52 -25.62 18.34
CA ASP A 30 7.40 -26.54 19.08
C ASP A 30 8.74 -26.80 18.36
N ALA A 31 9.18 -25.90 17.47
CA ALA A 31 10.55 -25.93 16.95
C ALA A 31 11.50 -25.55 18.10
N THR A 32 11.79 -26.53 18.94
CA THR A 32 12.86 -26.49 19.93
C THR A 32 14.16 -26.50 19.14
N PHE A 33 14.57 -25.33 18.66
CA PHE A 33 15.95 -25.13 18.25
C PHE A 33 16.83 -25.53 19.44
N PRO A 34 17.86 -26.37 19.27
CA PRO A 34 18.80 -26.62 20.35
C PRO A 34 19.49 -25.28 20.70
N THR A 35 18.97 -24.62 21.74
CA THR A 35 19.42 -23.32 22.26
C THR A 35 20.90 -23.34 22.63
N SER A 36 21.51 -24.51 22.82
CA SER A 36 22.91 -24.64 23.21
C SER A 36 23.91 -24.44 22.06
N VAL A 37 23.53 -24.56 20.77
CA VAL A 37 24.47 -24.33 19.66
C VAL A 37 24.40 -22.89 19.14
N ALA A 38 23.25 -22.24 19.29
CA ALA A 38 23.07 -20.83 18.91
C ALA A 38 23.77 -19.85 19.88
N ALA A 39 23.86 -20.18 21.17
CA ALA A 39 24.49 -19.31 22.16
C ALA A 39 26.03 -19.22 21.98
N ASP A 40 26.70 -20.32 21.65
CA ASP A 40 28.16 -20.32 21.49
C ASP A 40 28.62 -19.64 20.18
N MET A 41 27.85 -19.76 19.08
CA MET A 41 28.19 -19.12 17.79
C MET A 41 27.96 -17.60 17.77
N VAL A 42 27.02 -17.08 18.57
CA VAL A 42 26.77 -15.63 18.70
C VAL A 42 27.90 -14.95 19.48
N SER A 43 28.51 -15.64 20.45
CA SER A 43 29.54 -15.06 21.33
C SER A 43 30.86 -14.69 20.64
N GLU A 44 31.31 -15.48 19.65
CA GLU A 44 32.60 -15.25 18.99
C GLU A 44 32.51 -14.16 17.90
N GLN A 45 31.37 -14.06 17.21
CA GLN A 45 31.15 -13.05 16.18
C GLN A 45 31.00 -11.63 16.76
N GLU A 46 30.42 -11.50 17.94
CA GLU A 46 30.34 -10.22 18.66
C GLU A 46 31.72 -9.80 19.18
N ARG A 47 32.52 -10.75 19.70
CA ARG A 47 33.91 -10.50 20.13
C ARG A 47 34.84 -10.05 19.01
N ILE A 48 34.70 -10.60 17.80
CA ILE A 48 35.47 -10.16 16.62
C ILE A 48 35.06 -8.74 16.17
N LYS A 49 33.77 -8.38 16.29
CA LYS A 49 33.29 -7.01 15.99
C LYS A 49 33.83 -5.98 16.97
N GLU A 50 33.96 -6.33 18.25
CA GLU A 50 34.50 -5.44 19.28
C GLU A 50 35.99 -5.11 19.07
N GLN A 51 36.74 -5.90 18.30
CA GLN A 51 38.18 -5.72 18.09
C GLN A 51 38.57 -5.13 16.73
N PHE A 52 37.65 -5.07 15.75
CA PHE A 52 37.99 -4.54 14.42
C PHE A 52 37.90 -3.02 14.36
N LYS A 53 39.04 -2.34 14.53
CA LYS A 53 39.18 -0.89 14.34
C LYS A 53 39.70 -0.56 12.94
N ILE A 54 39.07 0.41 12.28
CA ILE A 54 39.56 1.01 11.04
C ILE A 54 40.53 2.14 11.41
N ASP A 55 41.82 1.87 11.35
CA ASP A 55 42.91 2.80 11.66
C ASP A 55 43.82 3.11 10.45
N ASP A 56 43.64 2.39 9.34
CA ASP A 56 44.36 2.59 8.09
C ASP A 56 43.44 2.63 6.86
N GLN A 57 43.93 3.22 5.77
CA GLN A 57 43.18 3.39 4.53
C GLN A 57 42.82 2.05 3.86
N GLY A 58 43.65 1.02 4.02
CA GLY A 58 43.39 -0.33 3.51
C GLY A 58 42.18 -0.97 4.20
N LYS A 59 42.09 -0.87 5.53
CA LYS A 59 40.94 -1.32 6.32
C LYS A 59 39.67 -0.54 5.98
N ALA A 60 39.79 0.77 5.74
CA ALA A 60 38.66 1.59 5.29
C ALA A 60 38.14 1.13 3.91
N ASN A 61 39.04 0.90 2.95
CA ASN A 61 38.69 0.36 1.64
C ASN A 61 38.05 -1.03 1.72
N TRP A 62 38.56 -1.89 2.60
CA TRP A 62 37.96 -3.20 2.86
C TRP A 62 36.55 -3.09 3.44
N ALA A 63 36.33 -2.17 4.39
CA ALA A 63 35.01 -1.92 4.97
C ALA A 63 34.02 -1.42 3.90
N ILE A 64 34.42 -0.49 3.02
CA ILE A 64 33.60 -0.05 1.88
C ILE A 64 33.26 -1.22 0.95
N ARG A 65 34.22 -2.11 0.68
CA ARG A 65 33.95 -3.33 -0.11
C ARG A 65 32.93 -4.24 0.58
N ARG A 66 33.01 -4.42 1.90
CA ARG A 66 32.03 -5.21 2.67
C ARG A 66 30.63 -4.59 2.62
N ILE A 67 30.54 -3.25 2.73
CA ILE A 67 29.29 -2.51 2.55
C ILE A 67 28.72 -2.77 1.16
N ARG A 68 29.55 -2.67 0.10
CA ARG A 68 29.13 -2.97 -1.28
C ARG A 68 28.58 -4.39 -1.42
N GLU A 69 29.29 -5.39 -0.89
CA GLU A 69 28.87 -6.79 -0.91
C GLU A 69 27.56 -7.02 -0.13
N ALA A 70 27.33 -6.30 0.98
CA ALA A 70 26.07 -6.32 1.71
C ALA A 70 24.92 -5.67 0.93
N MET A 71 25.18 -4.53 0.28
CA MET A 71 24.20 -3.85 -0.58
C MET A 71 23.77 -4.74 -1.75
N ARG A 72 24.71 -5.41 -2.43
CA ARG A 72 24.40 -6.34 -3.52
C ARG A 72 23.50 -7.49 -3.07
N ARG A 73 23.83 -8.15 -1.95
CA ARG A 73 22.99 -9.20 -1.36
C ARG A 73 21.59 -8.69 -1.02
N SER A 74 21.49 -7.49 -0.44
CA SER A 74 20.19 -6.87 -0.14
C SER A 74 19.37 -6.62 -1.41
N ILE A 75 19.98 -6.13 -2.48
CA ILE A 75 19.31 -5.90 -3.77
C ILE A 75 18.79 -7.22 -4.36
N GLU A 76 19.60 -8.28 -4.34
CA GLU A 76 19.19 -9.60 -4.83
C GLU A 76 18.01 -10.18 -4.04
N VAL A 77 18.05 -10.10 -2.71
CA VAL A 77 16.94 -10.52 -1.84
C VAL A 77 15.69 -9.70 -2.12
N ASN A 78 15.81 -8.38 -2.21
CA ASN A 78 14.68 -7.50 -2.52
C ASN A 78 14.09 -7.79 -3.91
N LYS A 79 14.93 -8.10 -4.91
CA LYS A 79 14.48 -8.48 -6.25
C LYS A 79 13.66 -9.77 -6.21
N ALA A 80 14.12 -10.79 -5.49
CA ALA A 80 13.40 -12.05 -5.33
C ALA A 80 12.08 -11.85 -4.57
N ALA A 81 12.11 -11.11 -3.46
CA ALA A 81 10.91 -10.81 -2.66
C ALA A 81 9.86 -10.02 -3.46
N ASN A 82 10.30 -9.01 -4.23
CA ASN A 82 9.40 -8.22 -5.07
C ASN A 82 8.78 -9.07 -6.19
N ALA A 83 9.53 -9.99 -6.79
CA ALA A 83 8.98 -10.90 -7.80
C ALA A 83 7.85 -11.77 -7.22
N GLU A 84 8.01 -12.29 -5.99
CA GLU A 84 6.97 -13.06 -5.32
C GLU A 84 5.78 -12.18 -4.92
N LEU A 85 6.02 -10.96 -4.45
CA LEU A 85 4.95 -10.01 -4.15
C LEU A 85 4.10 -9.70 -5.39
N GLU A 86 4.73 -9.50 -6.55
CA GLU A 86 4.01 -9.28 -7.81
C GLU A 86 3.21 -10.52 -8.23
N ARG A 87 3.75 -11.73 -8.02
CA ARG A 87 3.00 -12.98 -8.25
C ARG A 87 1.75 -13.05 -7.37
N ILE A 88 1.87 -12.74 -6.08
CA ILE A 88 0.75 -12.72 -5.13
C ILE A 88 -0.29 -11.68 -5.54
N LYS A 89 0.14 -10.47 -5.91
CA LYS A 89 -0.76 -9.41 -6.39
C LYS A 89 -1.52 -9.84 -7.65
N ALA A 90 -0.83 -10.45 -8.61
CA ALA A 90 -1.44 -10.92 -9.85
C ALA A 90 -2.47 -12.02 -9.59
N TRP A 91 -2.14 -13.00 -8.72
CA TRP A 91 -3.09 -14.03 -8.30
C TRP A 91 -4.31 -13.43 -7.61
N ARG A 92 -4.11 -12.52 -6.64
CA ARG A 92 -5.21 -11.83 -5.94
C ARG A 92 -6.10 -11.08 -6.93
N HIS A 93 -5.51 -10.31 -7.84
CA HIS A 93 -6.25 -9.57 -8.85
C HIS A 93 -7.07 -10.50 -9.76
N LYS A 94 -6.54 -11.67 -10.14
CA LYS A 94 -7.26 -12.67 -10.93
C LYS A 94 -8.50 -13.18 -10.20
N VAL A 95 -8.37 -13.53 -8.92
CA VAL A 95 -9.49 -13.97 -8.08
C VAL A 95 -10.51 -12.84 -7.91
N GLU A 96 -10.08 -11.66 -7.50
CA GLU A 96 -10.95 -10.49 -7.33
C GLU A 96 -11.70 -10.13 -8.63
N THR A 97 -11.04 -10.22 -9.78
CA THR A 97 -11.67 -9.97 -11.08
C THR A 97 -12.77 -10.99 -11.38
N LYS A 98 -12.54 -12.27 -11.05
CA LYS A 98 -13.55 -13.33 -11.23
C LYS A 98 -14.77 -13.04 -10.34
N GLU A 99 -14.55 -12.84 -9.04
CA GLU A 99 -15.63 -12.59 -8.08
C GLU A 99 -16.37 -11.26 -8.38
N SER A 100 -15.66 -10.23 -8.85
CA SER A 100 -16.29 -8.98 -9.28
C SER A 100 -17.21 -9.17 -10.46
N ARG A 101 -16.85 -10.00 -11.46
CA ARG A 101 -17.73 -10.25 -12.61
C ARG A 101 -19.02 -10.94 -12.20
N GLU A 102 -18.94 -11.89 -11.27
CA GLU A 102 -20.11 -12.58 -10.73
C GLU A 102 -21.00 -11.62 -9.93
N ARG A 103 -20.40 -10.78 -9.07
CA ARG A 103 -21.13 -9.72 -8.37
C ARG A 103 -21.80 -8.76 -9.34
N ASP A 104 -21.07 -8.24 -10.32
CA ASP A 104 -21.59 -7.25 -11.28
C ASP A 104 -22.73 -7.84 -12.12
N PHE A 105 -22.66 -9.13 -12.48
CA PHE A 105 -23.73 -9.86 -13.14
C PHE A 105 -25.02 -9.88 -12.29
N PHE A 106 -24.93 -10.31 -11.02
CA PHE A 106 -26.10 -10.35 -10.14
C PHE A 106 -26.60 -8.96 -9.75
N GLU A 107 -25.72 -7.97 -9.57
CA GLU A 107 -26.12 -6.58 -9.34
C GLU A 107 -26.91 -6.00 -10.52
N GLY A 108 -26.56 -6.37 -11.76
CA GLY A 108 -27.32 -6.03 -12.96
C GLY A 108 -28.75 -6.60 -12.90
N LEU A 109 -28.87 -7.90 -12.64
CA LEU A 109 -30.18 -8.56 -12.53
C LEU A 109 -31.04 -7.97 -11.40
N LEU A 110 -30.43 -7.70 -10.24
CA LEU A 110 -31.13 -7.10 -9.09
C LEU A 110 -31.57 -5.67 -9.39
N ARG A 111 -30.80 -4.91 -10.17
CA ARG A 111 -31.17 -3.57 -10.60
C ARG A 111 -32.39 -3.60 -11.50
N ASP A 112 -32.42 -4.49 -12.49
CA ASP A 112 -33.56 -4.63 -13.41
C ASP A 112 -34.81 -5.05 -12.65
N TYR A 113 -34.69 -6.06 -11.77
CA TYR A 113 -35.76 -6.47 -10.88
C TYR A 113 -36.29 -5.33 -10.00
N ALA A 114 -35.40 -4.58 -9.35
CA ALA A 114 -35.79 -3.48 -8.47
C ALA A 114 -36.44 -2.33 -9.24
N HIS A 115 -35.98 -2.05 -10.46
CA HIS A 115 -36.57 -1.04 -11.33
C HIS A 115 -38.03 -1.41 -11.65
N ASP A 116 -38.26 -2.64 -12.11
CA ASP A 116 -39.60 -3.12 -12.45
C ASP A 116 -40.52 -3.17 -11.23
N ALA A 117 -40.05 -3.75 -10.12
CA ALA A 117 -40.84 -3.86 -8.89
C ALA A 117 -41.25 -2.49 -8.31
N LEU A 118 -40.38 -1.47 -8.41
CA LEU A 118 -40.69 -0.12 -7.93
C LEU A 118 -41.55 0.68 -8.92
N ALA A 119 -41.45 0.42 -10.22
CA ALA A 119 -42.33 1.03 -11.22
C ALA A 119 -43.81 0.69 -10.97
N HIS A 120 -44.09 -0.52 -10.50
CA HIS A 120 -45.44 -0.97 -10.11
C HIS A 120 -45.93 -0.41 -8.76
N SER A 121 -45.11 0.38 -8.06
CA SER A 121 -45.41 0.88 -6.71
C SER A 121 -45.87 2.35 -6.65
N ASP A 122 -46.23 2.96 -7.80
CA ASP A 122 -46.68 4.36 -7.96
C ASP A 122 -45.74 5.39 -7.30
N GLY A 123 -44.45 5.08 -7.19
CA GLY A 123 -43.44 5.95 -6.60
C GLY A 123 -43.47 6.07 -5.07
N GLN A 124 -44.33 5.31 -4.37
CA GLN A 124 -44.42 5.36 -2.90
C GLN A 124 -43.24 4.68 -2.20
N ARG A 125 -42.60 3.70 -2.85
CA ARG A 125 -41.43 3.00 -2.32
C ARG A 125 -40.21 3.30 -3.18
N ARG A 126 -39.07 3.51 -2.52
CA ARG A 126 -37.75 3.70 -3.16
C ARG A 126 -36.76 2.59 -2.82
N SER A 127 -37.24 1.60 -2.07
CA SER A 127 -36.45 0.49 -1.54
C SER A 127 -37.31 -0.76 -1.37
N ILE A 128 -36.67 -1.93 -1.53
CA ILE A 128 -37.22 -3.27 -1.36
C ILE A 128 -36.37 -3.99 -0.32
N ALA A 129 -36.96 -4.33 0.82
CA ALA A 129 -36.32 -5.14 1.84
C ALA A 129 -36.49 -6.63 1.53
N LEU A 130 -35.40 -7.40 1.63
CA LEU A 130 -35.32 -8.85 1.46
C LEU A 130 -34.74 -9.46 2.76
N SER A 131 -34.84 -10.77 2.94
CA SER A 131 -34.29 -11.44 4.14
C SER A 131 -32.77 -11.28 4.26
N GLU A 132 -32.07 -11.33 3.13
CA GLU A 132 -30.60 -11.27 3.05
C GLU A 132 -30.05 -9.88 2.70
N GLY A 133 -30.91 -8.86 2.54
CA GLY A 133 -30.43 -7.55 2.11
C GLY A 133 -31.51 -6.53 1.74
N THR A 134 -31.10 -5.43 1.15
CA THR A 134 -32.03 -4.35 0.77
C THR A 134 -31.59 -3.72 -0.55
N LEU A 135 -32.53 -3.66 -1.50
CA LEU A 135 -32.35 -2.96 -2.78
C LEU A 135 -32.87 -1.54 -2.62
N GLN A 136 -32.08 -0.53 -2.98
CA GLN A 136 -32.49 0.86 -2.86
C GLN A 136 -31.84 1.73 -3.93
N PHE A 137 -32.62 2.67 -4.50
CA PHE A 137 -32.09 3.68 -5.40
C PHE A 137 -31.84 4.99 -4.65
N THR A 138 -30.57 5.28 -4.40
CA THR A 138 -30.14 6.53 -3.78
C THR A 138 -29.78 7.57 -4.84
N LYS A 139 -30.34 8.77 -4.73
CA LYS A 139 -29.98 9.91 -5.60
C LYS A 139 -28.60 10.43 -5.21
N ARG A 140 -27.63 10.35 -6.12
CA ARG A 140 -26.30 10.95 -5.92
C ARG A 140 -26.34 12.45 -6.19
N GLN A 141 -25.52 13.21 -5.48
CA GLN A 141 -25.31 14.63 -5.78
C GLN A 141 -24.61 14.76 -7.15
N PRO A 142 -24.90 15.83 -7.92
CA PRO A 142 -24.24 16.08 -9.19
C PRO A 142 -22.72 16.19 -9.02
N LYS A 143 -21.96 15.60 -9.94
CA LYS A 143 -20.51 15.81 -9.99
C LYS A 143 -20.23 17.19 -10.59
N LEU A 144 -19.52 18.04 -9.86
CA LEU A 144 -19.01 19.29 -10.38
C LEU A 144 -17.76 19.01 -11.20
N ILE A 145 -17.73 19.47 -12.46
CA ILE A 145 -16.56 19.42 -13.33
C ILE A 145 -16.13 20.88 -13.53
N TYR A 146 -14.95 21.22 -13.05
CA TYR A 146 -14.42 22.57 -13.10
C TYR A 146 -12.89 22.53 -13.22
N ASP A 147 -12.31 23.61 -13.73
CA ASP A 147 -10.87 23.87 -13.65
C ASP A 147 -10.62 24.75 -12.43
N ASP A 148 -9.73 24.30 -11.54
CA ASP A 148 -9.45 24.95 -10.27
C ASP A 148 -9.00 26.40 -10.46
N LYS A 149 -8.15 26.67 -11.47
CA LYS A 149 -7.59 28.00 -11.71
C LYS A 149 -8.64 28.98 -12.23
N ALA A 150 -9.39 28.57 -13.25
CA ALA A 150 -10.47 29.38 -13.80
C ALA A 150 -11.56 29.66 -12.76
N LEU A 151 -11.92 28.67 -11.95
CA LEU A 151 -12.93 28.83 -10.90
C LEU A 151 -12.47 29.77 -9.79
N ILE A 152 -11.22 29.65 -9.32
CA ILE A 152 -10.68 30.55 -8.29
C ILE A 152 -10.67 31.99 -8.81
N GLN A 153 -10.23 32.21 -10.04
CA GLN A 153 -10.21 33.55 -10.64
C GLN A 153 -11.62 34.14 -10.76
N GLU A 154 -12.59 33.37 -11.24
CA GLU A 154 -13.99 33.83 -11.33
C GLU A 154 -14.59 34.15 -9.95
N LEU A 155 -14.23 33.36 -8.92
CA LEU A 155 -14.67 33.61 -7.55
C LEU A 155 -14.02 34.85 -6.95
N GLU A 156 -12.76 35.14 -7.27
CA GLU A 156 -12.05 36.37 -6.88
C GLU A 156 -12.64 37.59 -7.60
N ASP A 157 -12.88 37.51 -8.91
CA ASP A 157 -13.49 38.58 -9.72
C ASP A 157 -14.90 38.95 -9.25
N LYS A 158 -15.64 37.98 -8.71
CA LYS A 158 -17.00 38.16 -8.18
C LYS A 158 -17.06 38.49 -6.69
N ASP A 159 -15.90 38.67 -6.04
CA ASP A 159 -15.79 38.97 -4.61
C ASP A 159 -16.47 37.92 -3.71
N LEU A 160 -16.43 36.64 -4.12
CA LEU A 160 -17.01 35.51 -3.42
C LEU A 160 -15.98 34.77 -2.55
N GLU A 161 -15.21 35.53 -1.76
CA GLU A 161 -14.09 35.00 -0.96
C GLU A 161 -14.51 33.88 0.01
N LYS A 162 -15.76 33.87 0.48
CA LYS A 162 -16.29 32.83 1.38
C LYS A 162 -16.31 31.43 0.76
N LEU A 163 -16.24 31.33 -0.57
CA LEU A 163 -16.20 30.06 -1.31
C LEU A 163 -14.77 29.60 -1.60
N ILE A 164 -13.76 30.43 -1.31
CA ILE A 164 -12.35 30.13 -1.54
C ILE A 164 -11.72 29.69 -0.22
N ARG A 165 -11.22 28.46 -0.19
CA ARG A 165 -10.42 27.97 0.94
C ARG A 165 -8.94 28.30 0.72
N ARG A 166 -8.39 29.27 1.44
CA ARG A 166 -6.94 29.55 1.45
C ARG A 166 -6.24 28.70 2.52
N LYS A 167 -5.14 28.03 2.15
CA LYS A 167 -4.27 27.30 3.09
C LYS A 167 -3.00 28.11 3.30
N ALA A 168 -2.81 28.63 4.51
CA ALA A 168 -1.57 29.29 4.89
C ALA A 168 -0.54 28.23 5.33
N GLU A 169 0.62 28.20 4.69
CA GLU A 169 1.74 27.32 5.06
C GLU A 169 2.99 28.18 5.31
N PRO A 170 3.77 27.88 6.36
CA PRO A 170 5.00 28.61 6.64
C PRO A 170 6.06 28.33 5.58
N ASN A 171 6.61 29.38 4.98
CA ASN A 171 7.72 29.24 4.06
C ASN A 171 9.04 29.03 4.83
N LEU A 172 9.37 27.76 5.09
CA LEU A 172 10.55 27.39 5.88
C LEU A 172 11.88 27.84 5.25
N VAL A 173 11.94 28.09 3.94
CA VAL A 173 13.16 28.55 3.28
C VAL A 173 13.44 30.02 3.62
N GLU A 174 12.43 30.87 3.42
CA GLU A 174 12.52 32.30 3.76
C GLU A 174 12.70 32.51 5.27
N ILE A 175 11.99 31.72 6.07
CA ILE A 175 12.13 31.72 7.53
C ILE A 175 13.57 31.39 7.95
N LYS A 176 14.20 30.38 7.37
CA LYS A 176 15.61 30.04 7.66
C LYS A 176 16.57 31.16 7.23
N GLN A 177 16.30 31.83 6.12
CA GLN A 177 17.10 32.99 5.69
C GLN A 177 16.93 34.18 6.64
N ALA A 178 15.70 34.49 7.05
CA ALA A 178 15.40 35.55 8.00
C ALA A 178 16.08 35.32 9.37
N ILE A 179 16.05 34.07 9.87
CA ILE A 179 16.74 33.69 11.11
C ILE A 179 18.26 33.86 10.97
N ARG A 180 18.85 33.45 9.84
CA ARG A 180 20.29 33.69 9.55
C ARG A 180 20.64 35.18 9.46
N GLY A 181 19.70 36.01 9.02
CA GLY A 181 19.80 37.47 8.93
C GLY A 181 19.55 38.22 10.25
N GLY A 182 19.29 37.52 11.36
CA GLY A 182 19.12 38.12 12.68
C GLY A 182 17.67 38.37 13.12
N VAL A 183 16.67 37.88 12.37
CA VAL A 183 15.26 37.94 12.80
C VAL A 183 14.99 36.85 13.83
N ILE A 184 14.58 37.25 15.03
CA ILE A 184 14.14 36.32 16.08
C ILE A 184 12.65 36.06 15.89
N ILE A 185 12.29 34.79 15.74
CA ILE A 185 10.89 34.33 15.65
C ILE A 185 10.63 33.47 16.89
N ASP A 186 9.81 33.96 17.82
CA ASP A 186 9.57 33.32 19.13
C ASP A 186 9.06 31.86 19.03
N ALA A 187 8.44 31.50 17.91
CA ALA A 187 7.92 30.16 17.66
C ALA A 187 8.96 29.14 17.16
N ILE A 188 10.22 29.54 16.93
CA ILE A 188 11.26 28.67 16.35
C ILE A 188 12.45 28.56 17.29
N THR A 189 12.73 27.35 17.75
CA THR A 189 13.97 27.01 18.46
C THR A 189 14.97 26.46 17.46
N VAL A 190 16.15 27.09 17.36
CA VAL A 190 17.23 26.64 16.47
C VAL A 190 18.16 25.73 17.27
N GLU A 191 18.13 24.44 16.98
CA GLU A 191 19.08 23.46 17.51
C GLU A 191 20.15 23.16 16.47
N GLU A 192 21.43 23.30 16.85
CA GLU A 192 22.55 22.88 16.01
C GLU A 192 22.63 21.35 16.00
N GLN A 193 22.36 20.75 14.84
CA GLN A 193 22.50 19.31 14.63
C GLN A 193 23.95 18.99 14.25
N ALA A 194 24.46 17.86 14.73
CA ALA A 194 25.78 17.37 14.37
C ALA A 194 25.88 17.10 12.85
N ASP A 195 27.10 17.19 12.33
CA ASP A 195 27.38 16.88 10.94
C ASP A 195 26.89 15.47 10.56
N SER A 196 26.24 15.37 9.40
CA SER A 196 25.81 14.09 8.86
C SER A 196 26.96 13.36 8.18
N PHE A 197 27.19 12.11 8.56
CA PHE A 197 28.17 11.24 7.90
C PHE A 197 27.50 10.41 6.81
N LYS A 198 28.08 10.40 5.61
CA LYS A 198 27.59 9.62 4.47
C LYS A 198 28.73 8.82 3.84
N VAL A 199 28.48 7.53 3.60
CA VAL A 199 29.40 6.66 2.86
C VAL A 199 28.95 6.59 1.40
N GLY A 200 29.78 7.09 0.48
CA GLY A 200 29.61 6.88 -0.95
C GLY A 200 30.25 5.57 -1.38
N VAL A 201 29.49 4.68 -2.01
CA VAL A 201 30.00 3.42 -2.57
C VAL A 201 29.98 3.56 -4.09
N ASN A 202 31.15 3.51 -4.72
CA ASN A 202 31.25 3.49 -6.19
C ASN A 202 30.85 2.10 -6.72
N GLU A 203 30.24 2.07 -7.91
CA GLU A 203 29.84 0.82 -8.60
C GLU A 203 31.04 -0.08 -8.95
#